data_AF-A0A948SFZ5-F1
#
_entry.id   AF-A0A948SFZ5-F1
#
_cell.length_a   1.000
_cell.length_b   1.000
_cell.length_c   1.000
_cell.angle_alpha   90.00
_cell.angle_beta   90.00
_cell.angle_gamma   90.00
#
_symmetry.space_group_name_H-M   'P 1'
#
loop_
_entity.id
_entity.type
_entity.pdbx_description
1 polymer ?
#
loop_
_entity_poly.entity_id
_entity_poly.type
_entity_poly.pdbx_seq_one_letter_code
_entity_poly.pdbx_strand_id
1 'polypeptide(L)'
;MAAGGLHSPDLDVDLEVVERTAATMRRFFPALEGREITHAWGGPVDVAPRTLPIYRSSGRLHAGWGFTGHGVGPSHLGGKILSGLALGVRDEYTKLVLVEPPVKTFPPEPARTIGGNLIRGAMIRREDAQAAGEPVGPVTGLISQLPKLIGLNLPR
;
A
#
# COMPACT_ATOMS: atom_id res chain seq x y z
N MET A 1 -8.07 -7.45 -3.91
CA MET A 1 -6.87 -7.70 -4.73
C MET A 1 -7.32 -8.46 -5.97
N ALA A 2 -7.00 -7.98 -7.17
CA ALA A 2 -7.34 -8.69 -8.40
C ALA A 2 -6.40 -9.88 -8.60
N ALA A 3 -6.96 -11.02 -9.02
CA ALA A 3 -6.15 -12.17 -9.42
C ALA A 3 -5.23 -11.75 -10.58
N GLY A 4 -3.93 -12.06 -10.46
CA GLY A 4 -2.96 -11.73 -11.50
C GLY A 4 -2.66 -10.23 -11.68
N GLY A 5 -3.18 -9.35 -10.84
CA GLY A 5 -2.94 -7.90 -10.94
C GLY A 5 -3.64 -7.21 -12.13
N LEU A 6 -4.68 -7.83 -12.68
CA LEU A 6 -5.48 -7.24 -13.76
C LEU A 6 -6.26 -6.03 -13.25
N HIS A 7 -6.22 -4.93 -14.02
CA HIS A 7 -7.06 -3.76 -13.78
C HIS A 7 -8.51 -4.11 -14.13
N SER A 8 -9.44 -3.87 -13.19
CA SER A 8 -10.88 -3.90 -13.43
C SER A 8 -11.42 -2.50 -13.17
N PRO A 9 -12.38 -1.99 -13.95
CA PRO A 9 -13.03 -0.70 -13.69
C PRO A 9 -13.61 -0.60 -12.26
N ASP A 10 -13.99 -1.74 -11.68
CA ASP A 10 -14.49 -1.84 -10.29
C ASP A 10 -13.43 -1.49 -9.23
N LEU A 11 -12.16 -1.29 -9.61
CA LEU A 11 -11.05 -0.95 -8.72
C LEU A 11 -10.69 0.55 -8.76
N ASP A 12 -11.40 1.35 -9.55
CA ASP A 12 -11.13 2.78 -9.68
C ASP A 12 -11.79 3.57 -8.54
N VAL A 13 -13.10 3.76 -8.58
CA VAL A 13 -13.83 4.53 -7.55
C VAL A 13 -14.95 3.69 -6.95
N ASP A 14 -14.79 3.37 -5.67
CA ASP A 14 -15.77 2.65 -4.86
C ASP A 14 -16.63 3.65 -4.06
N LEU A 15 -17.91 3.77 -4.42
CA LEU A 15 -18.83 4.73 -3.80
C LEU A 15 -19.05 4.47 -2.30
N GLU A 16 -19.05 3.21 -1.87
CA GLU A 16 -19.18 2.87 -0.45
C GLU A 16 -17.98 3.42 0.35
N VAL A 17 -16.78 3.28 -0.22
CA VAL A 17 -15.55 3.84 0.37
C VAL A 17 -15.59 5.37 0.37
N VAL A 18 -16.11 6.01 -0.68
CA VAL A 18 -16.28 7.47 -0.73
C VAL A 18 -17.22 7.96 0.37
N GLU A 19 -18.39 7.34 0.53
CA GLU A 19 -19.36 7.70 1.56
C GLU A 19 -18.80 7.51 2.97
N ARG A 20 -18.13 6.38 3.22
CA ARG A 20 -17.48 6.09 4.50
C ARG A 20 -16.34 7.08 4.81
N THR A 21 -15.56 7.45 3.81
CA THR A 21 -14.49 8.46 3.95
C THR A 21 -15.08 9.83 4.25
N ALA A 22 -16.16 10.21 3.57
CA ALA A 22 -16.88 11.46 3.81
C ALA A 22 -17.43 11.55 5.24
N ALA A 23 -18.06 10.48 5.74
CA ALA A 23 -18.55 10.40 7.12
C ALA A 23 -17.40 10.50 8.13
N THR A 24 -16.29 9.81 7.88
CA THR A 24 -15.09 9.85 8.72
C THR A 24 -14.48 11.25 8.75
N MET A 25 -14.39 11.92 7.60
CA MET A 25 -13.86 13.27 7.48
C MET A 25 -14.68 14.28 8.32
N ARG A 26 -16.01 14.22 8.25
CA ARG A 26 -16.88 15.08 9.08
C ARG A 26 -16.76 14.78 10.57
N ARG A 27 -16.61 13.50 10.94
CA ARG A 27 -16.36 13.09 12.33
C ARG A 27 -15.06 13.68 12.89
N PHE A 28 -13.96 13.62 12.13
CA PHE A 28 -12.67 14.18 12.57
C PHE A 28 -12.62 15.71 12.49
N PHE A 29 -13.31 16.30 11.53
CA PHE A 29 -13.35 17.73 11.29
C PHE A 29 -14.80 18.24 11.27
N PRO A 30 -15.42 18.47 12.45
CA PRO A 30 -16.83 18.89 12.54
C PRO A 30 -17.14 20.19 11.78
N ALA A 31 -16.14 21.04 11.53
CA ALA A 31 -16.28 22.26 10.72
C ALA A 31 -16.66 22.00 9.25
N LEU A 32 -16.54 20.75 8.77
CA LEU A 32 -16.91 20.31 7.44
C LEU A 32 -18.36 19.82 7.34
N GLU A 33 -19.14 19.86 8.43
CA GLU A 33 -20.55 19.49 8.42
C GLU A 33 -21.35 20.36 7.44
N GLY A 34 -22.27 19.73 6.69
CA GLY A 34 -23.05 20.40 5.64
C GLY A 34 -22.24 20.93 4.44
N ARG A 35 -20.91 20.71 4.38
CA ARG A 35 -20.11 21.08 3.20
C ARG A 35 -20.22 20.01 2.12
N GLU A 36 -20.36 20.50 0.89
CA GLU A 36 -20.40 19.68 -0.32
C GLU A 36 -19.02 19.08 -0.60
N ILE A 37 -19.00 17.78 -0.91
CA ILE A 37 -17.81 17.12 -1.46
C ILE A 37 -17.92 17.21 -2.98
N THR A 38 -17.05 18.00 -3.58
CA THR A 38 -17.14 18.30 -5.02
C THR A 38 -16.52 17.21 -5.89
N HIS A 39 -15.54 16.46 -5.37
CA HIS A 39 -14.81 15.45 -6.13
C HIS A 39 -14.43 14.26 -5.24
N ALA A 40 -14.39 13.08 -5.84
CA ALA A 40 -13.80 11.88 -5.27
C ALA A 40 -13.01 11.15 -6.35
N TRP A 41 -11.91 10.53 -5.96
CA TRP A 41 -11.06 9.74 -6.83
C TRP A 41 -10.51 8.55 -6.06
N GLY A 42 -10.13 7.53 -6.80
CA GLY A 42 -9.54 6.31 -6.26
C GLY A 42 -8.75 5.61 -7.36
N GLY A 43 -8.11 4.52 -6.98
CA GLY A 43 -7.42 3.68 -7.93
C GLY A 43 -6.57 2.63 -7.24
N PRO A 44 -6.04 1.68 -8.03
CA PRO A 44 -5.15 0.67 -7.50
C PRO A 44 -3.86 1.30 -6.97
N VAL A 45 -3.46 0.86 -5.78
CA VAL A 45 -2.17 1.17 -5.19
C VAL A 45 -1.30 -0.08 -5.26
N ASP A 46 -0.03 0.08 -5.63
CA ASP A 46 0.90 -1.04 -5.62
C ASP A 46 1.06 -1.57 -4.20
N VAL A 47 1.31 -2.86 -4.04
CA VAL A 47 1.67 -3.42 -2.73
C VAL A 47 2.90 -4.26 -2.92
N ALA A 48 3.98 -3.93 -2.23
CA ALA A 48 5.22 -4.69 -2.27
C ALA A 48 5.42 -5.51 -0.97
N PRO A 49 6.20 -6.60 -1.03
CA PRO A 49 6.58 -7.37 0.17
C PRO A 49 7.46 -6.60 1.17
N ARG A 50 7.93 -5.41 0.77
CA ARG A 50 8.72 -4.46 1.56
C ARG A 50 7.89 -3.18 1.70
N THR A 51 8.03 -2.51 2.85
CA THR A 51 7.36 -1.23 3.15
C THR A 51 8.06 -0.02 2.55
N LEU A 52 9.27 -0.20 2.01
CA LEU A 52 10.09 0.85 1.41
C LEU A 52 10.26 0.59 -0.08
N PRO A 53 10.38 1.65 -0.90
CA PRO A 53 10.57 1.51 -2.33
C PRO A 53 11.89 0.79 -2.65
N ILE A 54 11.86 0.04 -3.73
CA ILE A 54 12.96 -0.78 -4.26
C ILE A 54 13.43 -0.13 -5.54
N TYR A 55 14.75 0.03 -5.68
CA TYR A 55 15.37 0.51 -6.91
C TYR A 55 16.30 -0.55 -7.47
N ARG A 56 16.24 -0.79 -8.78
CA ARG A 56 17.15 -1.70 -9.48
C ARG A 56 17.62 -1.15 -10.81
N SER A 57 18.75 -1.66 -11.25
CA SER A 57 19.42 -1.32 -12.49
C SER A 57 19.86 -2.58 -13.22
N SER A 58 19.48 -2.74 -14.48
CA SER A 58 19.92 -3.84 -15.34
C SER A 58 20.17 -3.33 -16.75
N GLY A 59 21.44 -3.26 -17.15
CA GLY A 59 21.85 -2.66 -18.42
C GLY A 59 21.37 -1.20 -18.51
N ARG A 60 20.45 -0.93 -19.45
CA ARG A 60 19.85 0.41 -19.66
C ARG A 60 18.51 0.62 -18.96
N LEU A 61 18.05 -0.38 -18.19
CA LEU A 61 16.80 -0.30 -17.43
C LEU A 61 17.11 0.13 -16.00
N HIS A 62 16.56 1.26 -15.57
CA HIS A 62 16.59 1.72 -14.19
C HIS A 62 15.15 1.89 -13.72
N ALA A 63 14.77 1.22 -12.64
CA ALA A 63 13.39 1.16 -12.19
C ALA A 63 13.27 1.34 -10.68
N GLY A 64 12.21 2.01 -10.26
CA GLY A 64 11.79 2.15 -8.86
C GLY A 64 10.33 1.71 -8.71
N TRP A 65 10.04 0.88 -7.71
CA TRP A 65 8.68 0.38 -7.44
C TRP A 65 8.51 0.01 -5.96
N GLY A 66 7.30 -0.39 -5.55
CA GLY A 66 7.03 -0.81 -4.17
C GLY A 66 6.80 0.37 -3.23
N PHE A 67 6.27 1.46 -3.75
CA PHE A 67 5.98 2.66 -2.97
C PHE A 67 4.82 2.44 -1.99
N THR A 68 3.95 1.47 -2.26
CA THR A 68 2.90 1.00 -1.35
C THR A 68 2.09 2.15 -0.75
N GLY A 69 1.63 3.07 -1.60
CA GLY A 69 0.83 4.23 -1.19
C GLY A 69 1.60 5.40 -0.58
N HIS A 70 2.93 5.28 -0.43
CA HIS A 70 3.78 6.31 0.15
C HIS A 70 4.61 7.04 -0.91
N GLY A 71 4.20 7.06 -2.18
CA GLY A 71 5.03 7.50 -3.31
C GLY A 71 5.51 8.94 -3.27
N VAL A 72 4.69 9.86 -2.74
CA VAL A 72 4.96 11.31 -2.78
C VAL A 72 6.20 11.68 -1.97
N GLY A 73 6.30 11.26 -0.70
CA GLY A 73 7.42 11.59 0.18
C GLY A 73 8.81 11.17 -0.32
N PRO A 74 9.04 9.90 -0.69
CA PRO A 74 10.31 9.40 -1.18
C PRO A 74 10.57 9.68 -2.66
N SER A 75 9.63 10.29 -3.41
CA SER A 75 9.80 10.54 -4.85
C SER A 75 11.09 11.30 -5.18
N HIS A 76 11.41 12.33 -4.39
CA HIS A 76 12.64 13.12 -4.57
C HIS A 76 13.90 12.28 -4.39
N LEU A 77 13.95 11.47 -3.33
CA LEU A 77 15.06 10.53 -3.09
C LEU A 77 15.16 9.50 -4.22
N GLY A 78 14.01 8.99 -4.68
CA GLY A 78 13.96 8.06 -5.80
C GLY A 78 14.51 8.67 -7.09
N GLY A 79 14.21 9.94 -7.37
CA GLY A 79 14.78 10.67 -8.50
C GLY A 79 16.30 10.76 -8.41
N LYS A 80 16.85 11.11 -7.24
CA LYS A 80 18.30 11.13 -7.01
C LYS A 80 18.94 9.76 -7.25
N ILE A 81 18.37 8.71 -6.67
CA ILE A 81 18.85 7.32 -6.85
C ILE A 81 18.84 6.95 -8.33
N LEU A 82 17.71 7.10 -9.02
CA LEU A 82 17.56 6.71 -10.42
C LEU A 82 18.49 7.50 -11.34
N SER A 83 18.68 8.80 -11.08
CA SER A 83 19.63 9.62 -11.84
C SER A 83 21.07 9.15 -11.66
N GLY A 84 21.49 8.82 -10.42
CA GLY A 84 22.81 8.29 -10.15
C GLY A 84 23.05 6.93 -10.81
N LEU A 85 22.05 6.04 -10.74
CA LEU A 85 22.09 4.75 -11.43
C LEU A 85 22.21 4.90 -12.95
N ALA A 86 21.45 5.81 -13.55
CA ALA A 86 21.48 6.07 -14.99
C ALA A 86 22.82 6.66 -15.47
N LEU A 87 23.46 7.48 -14.64
CA LEU A 87 24.75 8.09 -14.94
C LEU A 87 25.96 7.20 -14.54
N GLY A 88 25.72 6.03 -13.94
CA GLY A 88 26.79 5.18 -13.42
C GLY A 88 27.58 5.80 -12.25
N VAL A 89 26.98 6.77 -11.54
CA VAL A 89 27.58 7.45 -10.40
C VAL A 89 27.43 6.60 -9.14
N ARG A 90 28.48 6.57 -8.31
CA ARG A 90 28.50 5.82 -7.03
C ARG A 90 28.68 6.75 -5.83
N ASP A 91 27.58 7.32 -5.36
CA ASP A 91 27.46 8.32 -4.30
C ASP A 91 26.72 7.81 -3.04
N GLU A 92 26.30 8.73 -2.17
CA GLU A 92 25.54 8.43 -0.95
C GLU A 92 24.13 7.88 -1.21
N TYR A 93 23.49 8.26 -2.33
CA TYR A 93 22.12 7.84 -2.65
C TYR A 93 22.10 6.46 -3.28
N THR A 94 23.01 6.19 -4.22
CA THR A 94 23.14 4.90 -4.91
C THR A 94 23.66 3.77 -4.00
N LYS A 95 24.21 4.10 -2.83
CA LYS A 95 24.65 3.14 -1.80
C LYS A 95 23.59 2.80 -0.75
N LEU A 96 22.41 3.41 -0.81
CA LEU A 96 21.33 3.13 0.14
C LEU A 96 20.86 1.67 0.01
N VAL A 97 20.41 1.10 1.15
CA VAL A 97 19.84 -0.27 1.22
C VAL A 97 18.56 -0.48 0.39
N LEU A 98 18.04 0.61 -0.19
CA LEU A 98 16.90 0.61 -1.11
C LEU A 98 17.30 0.19 -2.53
N VAL A 99 18.60 0.26 -2.86
CA VAL A 99 19.17 -0.05 -4.17
C VAL A 99 19.63 -1.51 -4.18
N GLU A 100 19.13 -2.29 -5.13
CA GLU A 100 19.39 -3.73 -5.28
C GLU A 100 19.21 -4.56 -3.99
N PRO A 101 18.12 -4.37 -3.21
CA PRO A 101 17.90 -5.16 -2.00
C PRO A 101 17.71 -6.64 -2.35
N PRO A 102 17.83 -7.57 -1.38
CA PRO A 102 17.49 -8.98 -1.61
C PRO A 102 16.08 -9.14 -2.17
N VAL A 103 15.88 -10.11 -3.08
CA VAL A 103 14.55 -10.38 -3.64
C VAL A 103 13.63 -10.91 -2.54
N LYS A 104 12.40 -10.40 -2.52
CA LYS A 104 11.33 -10.89 -1.65
C LYS A 104 10.05 -10.92 -2.48
N THR A 105 9.35 -12.04 -2.44
CA THR A 105 8.14 -12.28 -3.23
C THR A 105 6.94 -12.50 -2.32
N PHE A 106 5.75 -12.27 -2.86
CA PHE A 106 4.53 -12.78 -2.24
C PHE A 106 4.43 -14.29 -2.43
N PRO A 107 3.58 -14.97 -1.63
CA PRO A 107 3.17 -16.34 -1.94
C PRO A 107 2.69 -16.49 -3.40
N PRO A 108 2.82 -17.67 -4.02
CA PRO A 108 2.30 -17.90 -5.36
C PRO A 108 0.76 -17.83 -5.40
N GLU A 109 0.19 -17.66 -6.60
CA GLU A 109 -1.25 -17.79 -6.80
C GLU A 109 -1.70 -19.26 -6.66
N PRO A 110 -2.90 -19.53 -6.13
CA PRO A 110 -3.95 -18.58 -5.72
C PRO A 110 -3.83 -18.08 -4.27
N ALA A 111 -2.84 -18.56 -3.51
CA ALA A 111 -2.69 -18.26 -2.09
C ALA A 111 -2.55 -16.75 -1.81
N ARG A 112 -1.88 -16.02 -2.69
CA ARG A 112 -1.75 -14.55 -2.62
C ARG A 112 -3.10 -13.85 -2.67
N THR A 113 -3.93 -14.16 -3.67
CA THR A 113 -5.22 -13.50 -3.84
C THR A 113 -6.16 -13.83 -2.69
N ILE A 114 -6.26 -15.11 -2.32
CA ILE A 114 -7.12 -15.57 -1.22
C ILE A 114 -6.67 -14.95 0.11
N GLY A 115 -5.39 -15.10 0.46
CA GLY A 115 -4.83 -14.55 1.69
C GLY A 115 -4.94 -13.03 1.73
N GLY A 116 -4.63 -12.35 0.63
CA GLY A 116 -4.73 -10.90 0.51
C GLY A 116 -6.14 -10.36 0.76
N ASN A 117 -7.17 -11.00 0.18
CA ASN A 117 -8.56 -10.60 0.40
C ASN A 117 -9.02 -10.90 1.84
N LEU A 118 -8.61 -12.03 2.43
CA LEU A 118 -8.90 -12.36 3.83
C LEU A 118 -8.28 -11.35 4.80
N ILE A 119 -7.01 -10.99 4.59
CA ILE A 119 -6.29 -10.01 5.40
C ILE A 119 -6.95 -8.64 5.26
N ARG A 120 -7.27 -8.19 4.04
CA ARG A 120 -7.98 -6.92 3.80
C ARG A 120 -9.30 -6.88 4.56
N GLY A 121 -10.13 -7.91 4.43
CA GLY A 121 -11.43 -7.97 5.12
C GLY A 121 -11.30 -8.01 6.64
N ALA A 122 -10.24 -8.64 7.18
CA ALA A 122 -9.97 -8.62 8.62
C ALA A 122 -9.50 -7.24 9.11
N MET A 123 -8.69 -6.53 8.34
CA MET A 123 -8.26 -5.17 8.67
C MET A 123 -9.44 -4.20 8.71
N ILE A 124 -10.31 -4.22 7.70
CA ILE A 124 -11.53 -3.38 7.67
C ILE A 124 -12.41 -3.65 8.91
N ARG A 125 -12.70 -4.93 9.21
CA ARG A 125 -13.48 -5.31 10.40
C ARG A 125 -12.83 -4.84 11.70
N ARG A 126 -11.50 -4.84 11.77
CA ARG A 126 -10.75 -4.38 12.94
C ARG A 126 -10.87 -2.86 13.09
N GLU A 127 -10.73 -2.11 12.00
CA GLU A 127 -10.90 -0.66 11.97
C GLU A 127 -12.33 -0.27 12.37
N ASP A 128 -13.34 -0.99 11.88
CA ASP A 128 -14.75 -0.78 12.25
C ASP A 128 -14.99 -0.97 13.75
N ALA A 129 -14.52 -2.09 14.31
CA ALA A 129 -14.62 -2.35 15.75
C ALA A 129 -13.91 -1.27 16.56
N GLN A 130 -12.71 -0.85 16.15
CA GLN A 130 -11.97 0.20 16.83
C GLN A 130 -12.67 1.57 16.73
N ALA A 131 -13.29 1.89 15.59
CA ALA A 131 -14.06 3.11 15.42
C ALA A 131 -15.32 3.15 16.31
N ALA A 132 -15.95 1.98 16.52
CA ALA A 132 -17.12 1.79 17.39
C ALA A 132 -16.76 1.66 18.89
N GLY A 133 -15.47 1.53 19.23
CA GLY A 133 -15.03 1.28 20.61
C GLY A 133 -15.28 -0.17 21.07
N GLU A 134 -15.50 -1.08 20.14
CA GLU A 134 -15.78 -2.50 20.38
C GLU A 134 -14.51 -3.35 20.42
N PRO A 135 -14.51 -4.47 21.17
CA PRO A 135 -13.39 -5.40 21.18
C PRO A 135 -13.25 -6.10 19.82
N VAL A 136 -12.02 -6.22 19.33
CA VAL A 136 -11.72 -6.95 18.09
C VAL A 136 -11.85 -8.45 18.34
N GLY A 137 -12.75 -9.12 17.60
CA GLY A 137 -12.94 -10.57 17.71
C GLY A 137 -11.63 -11.37 17.46
N PRO A 138 -11.45 -12.53 18.13
CA PRO A 138 -10.18 -13.26 18.15
C PRO A 138 -9.72 -13.74 16.77
N VAL A 139 -10.66 -14.14 15.89
CA VAL A 139 -10.38 -14.57 14.51
C VAL A 139 -9.87 -13.42 13.65
N THR A 140 -10.47 -12.23 13.78
CA THR A 140 -10.03 -11.00 13.11
C THR A 140 -8.62 -10.61 13.57
N GLY A 141 -8.38 -10.70 14.88
CA GLY A 141 -7.06 -10.46 15.48
C GLY A 141 -5.99 -11.38 14.89
N LEU A 142 -6.26 -12.69 14.83
CA LEU A 142 -5.34 -13.68 14.29
C LEU A 142 -5.04 -13.46 12.80
N ILE A 143 -6.07 -13.23 11.98
CA ILE A 143 -5.90 -13.03 10.53
C ILE A 143 -5.11 -11.75 10.24
N SER A 144 -5.30 -10.69 11.01
CA SER A 144 -4.53 -9.45 10.86
C SER A 144 -3.03 -9.59 11.18
N GLN A 145 -2.64 -10.64 11.91
CA GLN A 145 -1.23 -10.91 12.27
C GLN A 145 -0.51 -11.83 11.28
N LEU A 146 -1.25 -12.59 10.44
CA LEU A 146 -0.69 -13.51 9.45
C LEU A 146 0.41 -12.91 8.57
N PRO A 147 0.29 -11.67 8.02
CA PRO A 147 1.35 -11.09 7.20
C PRO A 147 2.71 -11.08 7.90
N LYS A 148 2.73 -10.70 9.19
CA LYS A 148 3.96 -10.61 9.97
C LYS A 148 4.58 -11.98 10.23
N LEU A 149 3.75 -13.00 10.45
CA LEU A 149 4.20 -14.37 10.69
C LEU A 149 4.90 -14.96 9.46
N ILE A 150 4.49 -14.57 8.26
CA ILE A 150 5.16 -14.94 7.00
C ILE A 150 6.23 -13.91 6.58
N GLY A 151 6.67 -13.07 7.52
CA GLY A 151 7.73 -12.08 7.33
C GLY A 151 7.34 -10.90 6.44
N LEU A 152 6.07 -10.74 6.03
CA LEU A 152 5.58 -9.57 5.29
C LEU A 152 5.29 -8.42 6.26
N ASN A 153 5.93 -7.28 6.00
CA ASN A 153 5.60 -6.03 6.67
C ASN A 153 4.67 -5.27 5.74
N LEU A 154 3.36 -5.40 5.97
CA LEU A 154 2.37 -4.59 5.28
C LEU A 154 2.15 -3.29 6.06
N PRO A 155 1.85 -2.17 5.40
CA PRO A 155 1.43 -0.95 6.08
C PRO A 155 0.23 -1.27 6.98
N ARG A 156 0.22 -0.65 8.17
CA ARG A 156 -0.92 -0.72 9.09
C ARG A 156 -1.94 0.34 8.76
#